data_AF-A0A031FRU5-F1
#
_entry.id   AF-A0A031FRU5-F1
#
_cell.length_a   1.000
_cell.length_b   1.000
_cell.length_c   1.000
_cell.angle_alpha   90.00
_cell.angle_beta   90.00
_cell.angle_gamma   90.00
#
_symmetry.space_group_name_H-M   'P 1'
#
loop_
_entity.id
_entity.type
_entity.pdbx_description
1 polymer ?
#
loop_
_entity_poly.entity_id
_entity_poly.type
_entity_poly.pdbx_seq_one_letter_code
_entity_poly.pdbx_strand_id
1 'polypeptide(L)' 'MSRTLKTLLAASLVAITLSGCIVEPVRPHRPPPPVEVVPVMPAPGYHWVAGHYRWDGREWRWAPGHWRAY' A
#
# COMPACT_ATOMS: atom_id res chain seq x y z
N MET A 1 -8.95 48.02 7.75
CA MET A 1 -7.87 47.29 7.05
C MET A 1 -7.68 45.82 7.49
N SER A 2 -8.68 45.18 8.13
CA SER A 2 -8.52 43.83 8.74
C SER A 2 -9.38 42.71 8.09
N ARG A 3 -10.58 43.02 7.57
CA ARG A 3 -11.49 42.00 7.02
C ARG A 3 -10.99 41.40 5.71
N THR A 4 -10.52 42.23 4.79
CA THR A 4 -9.99 41.81 3.48
C THR A 4 -8.73 40.94 3.62
N LEU A 5 -7.83 41.28 4.53
CA LEU A 5 -6.64 40.46 4.79
C LEU A 5 -7.01 39.08 5.36
N LYS A 6 -8.00 39.02 6.25
CA LYS A 6 -8.50 37.76 6.84
C LYS A 6 -9.19 36.87 5.81
N THR A 7 -10.02 37.44 4.93
CA THR A 7 -10.66 36.66 3.86
C THR A 7 -9.65 36.13 2.85
N LEU A 8 -8.62 36.92 2.50
CA LEU A 8 -7.54 36.45 1.64
C LEU A 8 -6.77 35.30 2.29
N LEU A 9 -6.37 35.43 3.56
CA LEU A 9 -5.68 34.36 4.30
C LEU A 9 -6.52 33.07 4.37
N ALA A 10 -7.82 33.18 4.65
CA ALA A 10 -8.72 32.03 4.70
C ALA A 10 -8.86 31.36 3.32
N ALA A 11 -9.01 32.15 2.24
CA ALA A 11 -9.12 31.63 0.89
C ALA A 11 -7.83 30.90 0.44
N SER A 12 -6.66 31.47 0.75
CA SER A 12 -5.36 30.85 0.46
C SER A 12 -5.20 29.51 1.18
N LEU A 13 -5.58 29.45 2.47
CA LEU A 13 -5.49 28.23 3.26
C LEU A 13 -6.39 27.12 2.69
N VAL A 14 -7.62 27.46 2.30
CA VAL A 14 -8.55 26.54 1.65
C VAL A 14 -7.96 26.02 0.34
N ALA A 15 -7.47 26.91 -0.53
CA ALA A 15 -6.89 26.51 -1.82
C ALA A 15 -5.71 25.53 -1.66
N ILE A 16 -4.83 25.76 -0.68
CA ILE A 16 -3.70 24.85 -0.40
C ILE A 16 -4.21 23.46 -0.02
N THR A 17 -5.20 23.37 0.86
CA THR A 17 -5.73 22.06 1.32
C THR A 17 -6.42 21.26 0.22
N LEU A 18 -7.04 21.92 -0.77
CA LEU A 18 -7.74 21.25 -1.87
C LEU A 18 -6.84 20.88 -3.06
N SER A 19 -5.59 21.37 -3.11
CA SER A 19 -4.66 21.14 -4.22
C SER A 19 -3.90 19.80 -4.18
N GLY A 20 -4.14 18.95 -3.18
CA GLY A 20 -3.45 17.68 -3.02
C GLY A 20 -3.97 16.56 -3.94
N CYS A 21 -3.50 16.52 -5.19
CA CYS A 21 -3.73 15.38 -6.08
C CYS A 21 -2.53 14.42 -6.02
N ILE A 22 -2.60 13.33 -5.25
CA ILE A 22 -1.60 12.26 -5.31
C ILE A 22 -2.01 11.30 -6.42
N VAL A 23 -1.33 11.37 -7.56
CA VAL A 23 -1.44 10.34 -8.60
C VAL A 23 -0.47 9.23 -8.24
N GLU A 24 -0.98 8.06 -7.83
CA GLU A 24 -0.10 6.92 -7.63
C GLU A 24 0.52 6.53 -8.99
N PRO A 25 1.86 6.42 -9.10
CA PRO A 25 2.50 6.00 -10.34
C PRO A 25 1.93 4.66 -10.80
N VAL A 26 1.66 4.53 -12.11
CA VAL A 26 1.23 3.26 -12.70
C VAL A 26 2.32 2.23 -12.44
N ARG A 27 2.01 1.23 -11.61
CA ARG A 27 2.93 0.12 -11.35
C ARG A 27 2.97 -0.80 -12.58
N PRO A 28 4.15 -1.32 -12.96
CA PRO A 28 4.27 -2.34 -13.99
C PRO A 28 3.39 -3.55 -13.67
N HIS A 29 3.06 -4.34 -14.70
CA HIS A 29 2.34 -5.59 -14.50
C HIS A 29 3.13 -6.53 -13.58
N ARG A 30 2.43 -7.25 -12.70
CA ARG A 30 3.06 -8.23 -11.80
C ARG A 30 3.55 -9.42 -12.60
N PRO A 31 4.75 -9.95 -12.33
CA PRO A 31 5.15 -11.23 -12.90
C PRO A 31 4.23 -12.36 -12.40
N PRO A 32 4.15 -13.49 -13.11
CA PRO A 32 3.45 -14.67 -12.62
C PRO A 32 4.01 -15.12 -11.27
N PRO A 33 3.17 -15.45 -10.28
CA PRO A 33 3.62 -15.97 -9.00
C PRO A 33 4.56 -17.17 -9.19
N PRO A 34 5.68 -17.24 -8.43
CA PRO A 34 6.50 -18.44 -8.41
C PRO A 34 5.69 -19.60 -7.85
N VAL A 35 6.09 -20.83 -8.20
CA VAL A 35 5.52 -22.03 -7.59
C VAL A 35 5.95 -22.07 -6.13
N GLU A 36 4.96 -22.00 -5.24
CA GLU A 36 5.18 -22.06 -3.80
C GLU A 36 5.04 -23.50 -3.31
N VAL A 37 6.13 -24.04 -2.78
CA VAL A 37 6.12 -25.34 -2.11
C VAL A 37 5.67 -25.11 -0.67
N VAL A 38 4.48 -25.62 -0.34
CA VAL A 38 3.94 -25.58 1.02
C VAL A 38 4.66 -26.63 1.87
N PRO A 39 5.42 -26.24 2.92
CA PRO A 39 6.06 -27.19 3.82
C PRO A 39 5.02 -28.01 4.59
N VAL A 40 5.45 -29.06 5.29
CA VAL A 40 4.53 -29.81 6.17
C VAL A 40 3.92 -28.89 7.24
N MET A 41 2.66 -29.13 7.56
CA MET A 41 1.96 -28.42 8.63
C MET A 41 2.68 -28.68 9.97
N PRO A 42 3.02 -27.63 10.74
CA PRO A 42 3.82 -27.79 11.95
C PRO A 42 3.06 -28.48 13.09
N ALA A 43 1.77 -28.19 13.25
CA ALA A 43 0.88 -28.81 14.23
C ALA A 43 -0.59 -28.62 13.82
N PRO A 44 -1.55 -29.39 14.40
CA PRO A 44 -2.97 -29.08 14.27
C PRO A 44 -3.27 -27.67 14.74
N GLY A 45 -4.18 -26.98 14.06
CA GLY A 45 -4.51 -25.60 14.41
C GLY A 45 -3.77 -24.52 13.60
N TYR A 46 -2.99 -24.91 12.59
CA TYR A 46 -2.34 -23.98 11.67
C TYR A 46 -3.03 -23.98 10.31
N HIS A 47 -3.10 -22.80 9.68
CA HIS A 47 -3.53 -22.63 8.30
C HIS A 47 -2.40 -21.99 7.49
N TRP A 48 -2.28 -22.39 6.23
CA TRP A 48 -1.30 -21.82 5.30
C TRP A 48 -1.80 -20.46 4.81
N VAL A 49 -0.97 -19.43 4.97
CA VAL A 49 -1.17 -18.12 4.35
C VAL A 49 -0.29 -18.06 3.12
N ALA A 50 -0.92 -18.05 1.94
CA ALA A 50 -0.20 -18.01 0.66
C ALA A 50 0.67 -16.75 0.53
N GLY A 51 1.81 -16.90 -0.14
CA GLY A 51 2.68 -15.79 -0.49
C GLY A 51 1.98 -14.77 -1.40
N HIS A 52 2.50 -13.56 -1.43
CA HIS A 52 1.96 -12.49 -2.27
C HIS A 52 3.05 -11.52 -2.73
N TYR A 53 2.75 -10.80 -3.81
CA TYR A 53 3.61 -9.72 -4.26
C TYR A 53 3.40 -8.46 -3.44
N ARG A 54 4.52 -7.88 -2.98
CA ARG A 54 4.59 -6.56 -2.37
C ARG A 54 5.38 -5.62 -3.28
N TRP A 55 4.88 -4.40 -3.44
CA TRP A 55 5.61 -3.33 -4.13
C TRP A 55 6.64 -2.73 -3.18
N ASP A 56 7.92 -2.72 -3.57
CA ASP A 56 8.99 -2.15 -2.73
C ASP A 56 9.32 -0.68 -3.05
N GLY A 57 8.65 -0.09 -4.05
CA GLY A 57 8.92 1.25 -4.58
C GLY A 57 9.59 1.25 -5.95
N ARG A 58 10.27 0.17 -6.33
CA ARG A 58 10.94 -0.01 -7.63
C ARG A 58 10.49 -1.27 -8.37
N GLU A 59 10.27 -2.35 -7.62
CA GLU A 59 9.98 -3.66 -8.18
C GLU A 59 8.91 -4.42 -7.39
N TRP A 60 8.35 -5.44 -8.03
CA TRP A 60 7.52 -6.44 -7.37
C TRP A 60 8.41 -7.46 -6.66
N ARG A 61 8.33 -7.52 -5.33
CA ARG A 61 9.00 -8.55 -4.54
C ARG A 61 8.02 -9.59 -4.05
N TRP A 62 8.38 -10.86 -4.22
CA TRP A 62 7.62 -11.97 -3.66
C TRP A 62 7.87 -12.07 -2.15
N ALA A 63 6.80 -12.03 -1.37
CA ALA A 63 6.82 -12.39 0.04
C ALA A 63 6.35 -13.85 0.17
N PRO A 64 7.20 -14.78 0.63
CA PRO A 64 6.79 -16.17 0.84
C PRO A 64 5.64 -16.29 1.83
N GLY A 65 4.81 -17.29 1.61
CA GLY A 65 3.77 -17.73 2.52
C GLY A 65 4.33 -18.28 3.81
N HIS A 66 3.44 -18.40 4.80
CA HIS A 66 3.80 -18.89 6.12
C HIS A 66 2.64 -19.60 6.79
N TRP A 67 2.97 -20.43 7.77
CA TRP A 67 1.99 -21.03 8.67
C TRP A 67 1.53 -20.02 9.71
N ARG A 68 0.21 -19.89 9.88
CA ARG A 68 -0.40 -19.06 10.91
C ARG A 68 -1.31 -19.90 11.79
N ALA A 69 -1.20 -19.75 13.11
CA ALA A 69 -2.13 -20.37 14.05
C ALA A 69 -3.52 -19.70 13.95
N TYR A 70 -4.59 -20.45 14.24
CA TYR A 70 -5.94 -19.88 14.40
C TYR A 70 -5.97 -18.79 15.49
#